data_AF-A0A1X0EE45-F1
#
_entry.id   AF-A0A1X0EE45-F1
#
_cell.length_a   1.000
_cell.length_b   1.000
_cell.length_c   1.000
_cell.angle_alpha   90.00
_cell.angle_beta   90.00
_cell.angle_gamma   90.00
#
_symmetry.space_group_name_H-M   'P 1'
#
loop_
_entity.id
_entity.type
_entity.pdbx_description
1 polymer ?
#
loop_
_entity_poly.entity_id
_entity_poly.type
_entity_poly.pdbx_seq_one_letter_code
_entity_poly.pdbx_strand_id
1 'polypeptide(L)'
;MAVQGLLAKAATTVFTGLVGVSAYEVVRKALEKAPLHEAAVTATEWGLRGTRRAEEVAESARLKVADVVAEARERVGEEATPPAVAVAHDHEH
;
A
#
# COMPACT_ATOMS: atom_id res chain seq x y z
N MET A 1 43.34 10.48 4.80
CA MET A 1 42.23 9.49 4.84
C MET A 1 40.95 10.06 5.43
N ALA A 2 40.93 10.57 6.68
CA ALA A 2 39.70 11.07 7.32
C ALA A 2 39.02 12.24 6.58
N VAL A 3 39.79 13.22 6.10
CA VAL A 3 39.26 14.38 5.35
C VAL A 3 38.60 13.97 4.04
N GLN A 4 39.16 13.00 3.31
CA GLN A 4 38.56 12.50 2.07
C GLN A 4 37.26 11.72 2.32
N GLY A 5 37.19 10.95 3.41
CA GLY A 5 35.95 10.28 3.82
C GLY A 5 34.84 11.27 4.18
N LEU A 6 35.19 12.38 4.85
CA LEU A 6 34.23 13.46 5.16
C LEU A 6 33.73 14.14 3.87
N LEU A 7 34.63 14.47 2.95
CA LEU A 7 34.29 15.08 1.66
C LEU A 7 33.40 14.17 0.81
N ALA A 8 33.68 12.86 0.78
CA ALA A 8 32.85 11.89 0.06
C ALA A 8 31.42 11.86 0.63
N LYS A 9 31.26 11.85 1.95
CA LYS A 9 29.92 11.90 2.60
C LYS A 9 29.18 13.21 2.33
N ALA A 10 29.89 14.33 2.35
CA ALA A 10 29.29 15.62 2.02
C ALA A 10 28.79 15.63 0.57
N ALA A 11 29.61 15.15 -0.37
CA ALA A 11 29.26 15.06 -1.78
C ALA A 11 28.03 14.18 -2.01
N THR A 12 27.94 13.00 -1.38
CA THR A 12 26.77 12.11 -1.54
C THR A 12 25.50 12.70 -0.93
N THR A 13 25.62 13.43 0.18
CA THR A 13 24.48 14.12 0.80
C THR A 13 23.93 15.22 -0.11
N VAL A 14 24.82 16.04 -0.67
CA VAL A 14 24.45 17.10 -1.62
C VAL A 14 23.84 16.49 -2.88
N PHE A 15 24.42 15.41 -3.40
CA PHE A 15 23.89 14.71 -4.56
C PHE A 15 22.48 14.17 -4.32
N THR A 16 22.25 13.54 -3.16
CA THR A 16 20.91 13.06 -2.76
C THR A 16 19.92 14.22 -2.67
N GLY A 17 20.35 15.35 -2.09
CA GLY A 17 19.54 16.58 -2.05
C GLY A 17 19.20 17.10 -3.46
N LEU A 18 20.18 17.11 -4.37
CA LEU A 18 19.99 17.53 -5.76
C LEU A 18 18.99 16.63 -6.49
N VAL A 19 19.08 15.31 -6.30
CA VAL A 19 18.12 14.35 -6.87
C VAL A 19 16.71 14.65 -6.36
N GLY A 20 16.54 14.89 -5.05
CA GLY A 20 15.24 15.25 -4.48
C GLY A 20 14.67 16.55 -5.05
N VAL A 21 15.49 17.60 -5.13
CA VAL A 21 15.06 18.90 -5.67
C VAL A 21 14.73 18.78 -7.16
N SER A 22 15.56 18.13 -7.95
CA SER A 22 15.32 17.96 -9.39
C SER A 22 14.05 17.15 -9.66
N ALA A 23 13.80 16.08 -8.91
CA ALA A 23 12.55 15.32 -8.99
C ALA A 23 11.34 16.21 -8.67
N TYR A 24 11.40 17.00 -7.59
CA TYR A 24 10.34 17.93 -7.22
C TYR A 24 10.10 18.99 -8.30
N GLU A 25 11.15 19.60 -8.86
CA GLU A 25 11.00 20.63 -9.88
C GLU A 25 10.40 20.11 -11.18
N VAL A 26 10.73 18.89 -11.59
CA VAL A 26 10.12 18.23 -12.74
C VAL A 26 8.62 18.05 -12.49
N VAL A 27 8.24 17.54 -11.31
CA VAL A 27 6.84 17.38 -10.92
C VAL A 27 6.13 18.74 -10.88
N ARG A 28 6.72 19.76 -10.25
CA ARG A 28 6.15 21.12 -10.17
C ARG A 28 5.90 21.70 -11.56
N LYS A 29 6.88 21.63 -12.46
CA LYS A 29 6.75 22.11 -13.85
C LYS A 29 5.72 21.32 -14.64
N ALA A 30 5.60 20.02 -14.38
CA ALA A 30 4.55 19.20 -14.99
C ALA A 30 3.17 19.65 -14.50
N LEU A 31 2.99 19.87 -13.19
CA LEU A 31 1.74 20.35 -12.61
C LEU A 31 1.34 21.74 -13.11
N GLU A 32 2.29 22.67 -13.28
CA GLU A 32 2.04 24.00 -13.85
C GLU A 32 1.48 23.95 -15.28
N LYS A 33 1.81 22.90 -16.04
CA LYS A 33 1.41 22.72 -17.45
C LYS A 33 0.33 21.67 -17.65
N ALA A 34 -0.04 20.94 -16.60
CA ALA A 34 -0.93 19.80 -16.71
C ALA A 34 -2.39 20.25 -16.84
N PRO A 35 -3.20 19.56 -17.67
CA PRO A 35 -4.64 19.69 -17.62
C PRO A 35 -5.14 19.12 -16.28
N LEU A 36 -5.32 19.99 -15.28
CA LEU A 36 -5.68 19.62 -13.91
C LEU A 36 -6.91 18.69 -13.85
N HIS A 37 -7.88 18.92 -14.73
CA HIS A 37 -9.08 18.10 -14.82
C HIS A 37 -8.78 16.67 -15.27
N GLU A 38 -8.03 16.48 -16.36
CA GLU A 38 -7.69 15.16 -16.88
C GLU A 38 -6.78 14.38 -15.93
N ALA A 39 -5.85 15.08 -15.28
CA ALA A 39 -5.01 14.50 -14.24
C ALA A 39 -5.84 14.02 -13.04
N ALA A 40 -6.82 14.82 -12.60
CA ALA A 40 -7.74 14.43 -11.53
C ALA A 40 -8.58 13.22 -11.93
N VAL A 41 -9.16 13.21 -13.14
CA VAL A 41 -9.94 12.08 -13.66
C VAL A 41 -9.10 10.80 -13.72
N THR A 42 -7.87 10.89 -14.25
CA THR A 42 -6.94 9.75 -14.34
C THR A 42 -6.59 9.23 -12.96
N ALA A 43 -6.27 10.13 -12.02
CA ALA A 43 -5.96 9.76 -10.63
C ALA A 43 -7.15 9.07 -9.96
N THR A 44 -8.36 9.58 -10.17
CA THR A 44 -9.60 8.95 -9.67
C THR A 44 -9.85 7.61 -10.34
N GLU A 45 -9.65 7.46 -11.65
CA GLU A 45 -9.79 6.17 -12.34
C GLU A 45 -8.83 5.12 -11.77
N TRP A 46 -7.57 5.49 -11.58
CA TRP A 46 -6.57 4.63 -10.93
C TRP A 46 -6.95 4.30 -9.50
N GLY A 47 -7.46 5.28 -8.74
CA GLY A 47 -8.01 5.06 -7.40
C GLY A 47 -9.13 4.02 -7.40
N LEU A 48 -10.13 4.18 -8.26
CA LEU A 48 -11.28 3.25 -8.39
C LEU A 48 -10.88 1.86 -8.89
N ARG A 49 -9.81 1.74 -9.69
CA ARG A 49 -9.25 0.44 -10.08
C ARG A 49 -8.41 -0.16 -8.94
N GLY A 50 -7.71 0.67 -8.18
CA GLY A 50 -6.90 0.27 -7.03
C GLY A 50 -7.73 -0.23 -5.85
N THR A 51 -8.84 0.44 -5.53
CA THR A 51 -9.73 0.04 -4.43
C THR A 51 -10.31 -1.36 -4.63
N ARG A 52 -10.71 -1.72 -5.85
CA ARG A 52 -11.17 -3.08 -6.18
C ARG A 52 -10.13 -4.15 -5.88
N ARG A 53 -8.86 -3.89 -6.18
CA ARG A 53 -7.77 -4.81 -5.80
C ARG A 53 -7.45 -4.77 -4.32
N ALA A 54 -7.66 -3.65 -3.65
CA ALA A 54 -7.47 -3.53 -2.22
C ALA A 54 -8.49 -4.36 -1.43
N GLU A 55 -9.73 -4.47 -1.91
CA GLU A 55 -10.76 -5.34 -1.31
C GLU A 55 -10.35 -6.82 -1.38
N GLU A 56 -9.88 -7.30 -2.53
CA GLU A 56 -9.37 -8.67 -2.69
C GLU A 56 -8.20 -8.97 -1.73
N VAL A 57 -7.29 -8.01 -1.59
CA VAL A 57 -6.14 -8.11 -0.70
C VAL A 57 -6.57 -8.09 0.76
N ALA A 58 -7.55 -7.26 1.14
CA ALA A 58 -8.07 -7.17 2.49
C ALA A 58 -8.75 -8.48 2.92
N GLU A 59 -9.57 -9.07 2.05
CA GLU A 59 -10.19 -10.36 2.32
C GLU A 59 -9.14 -11.48 2.43
N SER A 60 -8.18 -11.51 1.50
CA SER A 60 -7.06 -12.45 1.56
C SER A 60 -6.24 -12.31 2.85
N ALA A 61 -6.04 -11.08 3.33
CA ALA A 61 -5.36 -10.82 4.59
C ALA A 61 -6.17 -11.31 5.79
N ARG A 62 -7.49 -11.09 5.79
CA ARG A 62 -8.40 -11.60 6.82
C ARG A 62 -8.33 -13.12 6.92
N LEU A 63 -8.37 -13.82 5.79
CA LEU A 63 -8.28 -15.28 5.74
C LEU A 63 -6.93 -15.78 6.27
N LYS A 64 -5.81 -15.18 5.84
CA LYS A 64 -4.49 -15.55 6.35
C LYS A 64 -4.34 -15.33 7.86
N VAL A 65 -4.93 -14.25 8.39
CA VAL A 65 -4.96 -14.01 9.84
C VAL A 65 -5.80 -15.07 10.54
N ALA A 66 -6.94 -15.48 9.96
CA ALA A 66 -7.75 -16.56 10.50
C ALA A 66 -6.98 -17.90 10.53
N ASP A 67 -6.21 -18.21 9.50
CA ASP A 67 -5.35 -19.41 9.45
C ASP A 67 -4.31 -19.41 10.59
N VAL A 68 -3.64 -18.27 10.82
CA VAL A 68 -2.67 -18.11 11.93
C VAL A 68 -3.34 -18.28 13.29
N VAL A 69 -4.54 -17.72 13.47
CA VAL A 69 -5.30 -17.87 14.73
C VAL A 69 -5.73 -19.33 14.95
N ALA A 70 -6.14 -20.03 13.89
CA ALA A 70 -6.49 -21.44 13.95
C ALA A 70 -5.27 -22.28 14.37
N GLU A 71 -4.12 -22.06 13.74
CA GLU A 71 -2.86 -22.73 14.10
C GLU A 71 -2.45 -22.46 15.56
N ALA A 72 -2.60 -21.22 16.02
CA ALA A 72 -2.30 -20.86 17.41
C ALA A 72 -3.22 -21.58 18.41
N ARG A 73 -4.51 -21.71 18.11
CA ARG A 73 -5.49 -22.43 18.96
C ARG A 73 -5.19 -23.92 19.03
N GLU A 74 -4.85 -24.53 17.90
CA GLU A 74 -4.44 -25.94 17.86
C GLU A 74 -3.23 -26.18 18.77
N ARG A 75 -2.22 -25.31 18.75
CA ARG A 75 -1.04 -25.41 19.63
C ARG A 75 -1.36 -25.25 21.10
N VAL A 76 -2.37 -24.46 21.45
CA VAL A 76 -2.83 -24.25 22.83
C VAL A 76 -3.76 -25.39 23.29
N GLY A 77 -4.18 -26.27 22.37
CA GLY A 77 -5.11 -27.38 22.65
C GLY A 77 -6.57 -26.93 22.74
N GLU A 78 -6.90 -25.76 22.17
CA GLU A 78 -8.27 -25.28 22.03
C GLU A 78 -8.89 -25.84 20.75
N GLU A 79 -10.09 -26.45 20.84
CA GLU A 79 -10.82 -26.88 19.65
C GLU A 79 -11.31 -25.66 18.86
N ALA A 80 -11.07 -25.66 17.55
CA ALA A 80 -11.59 -24.64 16.65
C ALA A 80 -13.12 -24.72 16.62
N THR A 81 -13.80 -23.58 16.80
CA THR A 81 -15.26 -23.52 16.62
C THR A 81 -15.59 -23.97 15.19
N PRO A 82 -16.46 -24.99 15.00
CA PRO A 82 -16.81 -25.45 13.67
C PRO A 82 -17.38 -24.27 12.86
N PRO A 83 -17.08 -24.19 11.55
CA PRO A 83 -17.57 -23.10 10.72
C PRO A 83 -19.09 -23.01 10.86
N ALA A 84 -19.60 -21.81 11.17
CA ALA A 84 -21.03 -21.58 11.28
C ALA A 84 -21.66 -21.94 9.92
N VAL A 85 -22.56 -22.92 9.92
CA VAL A 85 -23.38 -23.23 8.74
C VAL A 85 -24.18 -21.96 8.44
N ALA A 86 -23.88 -21.31 7.32
CA ALA A 86 -24.63 -20.14 6.89
C ALA A 86 -26.11 -20.56 6.72
N VAL A 87 -26.96 -20.13 7.64
CA VAL A 87 -28.41 -20.25 7.45
C VAL A 87 -28.78 -19.27 6.35
N ALA A 88 -29.26 -19.77 5.22
CA ALA A 88 -29.73 -18.94 4.13
C ALA A 88 -30.84 -18.02 4.64
N HIS A 89 -30.59 -16.71 4.66
CA HIS A 89 -31.62 -15.72 4.89
C HIS A 89 -32.39 -15.53 3.58
N ASP A 90 -33.59 -16.12 3.53
CA ASP A 90 -34.53 -15.94 2.43
C ASP A 90 -35.07 -14.51 2.51
N HIS A 91 -34.75 -13.68 1.52
CA HIS A 91 -35.38 -12.38 1.36
C HIS A 91 -36.51 -12.56 0.34
N GLU A 92 -37.76 -12.60 0.82
CA GLU A 92 -38.94 -12.50 -0.03
C GLU A 92 -38.86 -11.22 -0.88
N HIS A 93 -38.94 -11.40 -2.20
CA HIS A 93 -38.98 -10.35 -3.21
C HIS A 93 -40.42 -9.93 -3.52
#